data_AF-A0A7D4JYD2-F1
#
_entry.id   AF-A0A7D4JYD2-F1
#
_cell.length_a   1.000
_cell.length_b   1.000
_cell.length_c   1.000
_cell.angle_alpha   90.00
_cell.angle_beta   90.00
_cell.angle_gamma   90.00
#
_symmetry.space_group_name_H-M   'P 1'
#
loop_
_entity.id
_entity.type
_entity.pdbx_description
1 polymer ?
#
loop_
_entity_poly.entity_id
_entity_poly.type
_entity_poly.pdbx_seq_one_letter_code
_entity_poly.pdbx_strand_id
1 'polypeptide(L)'
;MYCLYGRKVTLTVNMDDMNNPEYGTKENPVPVLKDVGVDESIRDYDKDYDKAYMDSFYRENVVRYLKYKMSKSEFKRRFKNKE
;
A
#
# COMPACT_ATOMS: atom_id res chain seq x y z
N MET A 1 -8.23 -12.31 9.33
CA MET A 1 -8.19 -12.90 7.97
C MET A 1 -9.03 -12.00 7.08
N TYR A 2 -8.40 -11.10 6.33
CA TYR A 2 -9.11 -10.16 5.46
C TYR A 2 -9.34 -10.83 4.11
N CYS A 3 -10.59 -10.80 3.66
CA CYS A 3 -11.03 -11.49 2.46
C CYS A 3 -11.34 -10.45 1.39
N LEU A 4 -10.43 -10.28 0.43
CA LEU A 4 -10.72 -9.61 -0.83
C LEU A 4 -11.39 -10.67 -1.73
N TYR A 5 -12.67 -10.48 -2.07
CA TYR A 5 -13.42 -11.32 -3.02
C TYR A 5 -13.55 -12.82 -2.67
N GLY A 6 -13.60 -13.22 -1.40
CA GLY A 6 -13.73 -14.64 -1.04
C GLY A 6 -12.42 -15.42 -1.10
N ARG A 7 -11.30 -14.80 -1.50
CA ARG A 7 -9.99 -15.45 -1.64
C ARG A 7 -9.16 -15.31 -0.36
N LYS A 8 -8.36 -16.34 -0.05
CA LYS A 8 -7.33 -16.25 0.99
C LYS A 8 -6.15 -15.47 0.43
N VAL A 9 -5.64 -14.53 1.22
CA VAL A 9 -4.45 -13.74 0.88
C VAL A 9 -3.48 -13.79 2.05
N THR A 10 -2.20 -13.89 1.72
CA THR A 10 -1.11 -13.76 2.67
C THR A 10 -0.55 -12.35 2.55
N LEU A 11 -0.65 -11.57 3.62
CA LEU A 11 -0.14 -10.21 3.68
C LEU A 11 1.19 -10.20 4.44
N THR A 12 2.20 -9.56 3.87
CA THR A 12 3.46 -9.25 4.55
C THR A 12 3.41 -7.80 4.99
N VAL A 13 3.61 -7.59 6.29
CA VAL A 13 3.70 -6.27 6.93
C VAL A 13 5.06 -6.15 7.63
N ASN A 14 5.52 -4.93 7.83
CA ASN A 14 6.67 -4.68 8.69
C ASN A 14 6.24 -4.80 10.16
N MET A 15 6.97 -5.58 10.95
CA MET A 15 6.69 -5.75 12.38
C MET A 15 6.87 -4.48 13.19
N ASP A 16 7.80 -3.59 12.81
CA ASP A 16 7.99 -2.31 13.50
C ASP A 16 6.76 -1.42 13.36
N ASP A 17 6.17 -1.40 12.16
CA ASP A 17 4.93 -0.67 11.88
C ASP A 17 3.71 -1.34 12.53
N MET A 18 3.69 -2.67 12.59
CA MET A 18 2.62 -3.44 13.25
C MET A 18 2.63 -3.24 14.77
N ASN A 19 3.80 -3.06 15.37
CA ASN A 19 3.98 -2.84 16.80
C ASN A 19 3.88 -1.35 17.19
N ASN A 20 3.86 -0.44 16.22
CA ASN A 20 3.76 0.99 16.47
C ASN A 20 2.29 1.38 16.77
N PRO A 21 1.99 1.95 17.95
CA PRO A 21 0.63 2.29 18.37
C PRO A 21 -0.02 3.41 17.54
N GLU A 22 0.74 4.15 16.74
CA GLU A 22 0.19 5.14 15.82
C GLU A 22 -0.57 4.50 14.64
N TYR A 23 -0.27 3.23 14.32
CA TYR A 23 -0.91 2.49 13.24
C TYR A 23 -1.96 1.48 13.76
N GLY A 24 -2.72 0.88 12.84
CA GLY A 24 -3.73 -0.13 13.15
C GLY A 24 -5.14 0.44 13.34
N THR A 25 -5.32 1.75 13.11
CA THR A 25 -6.62 2.42 13.08
C THR A 25 -7.14 2.51 11.64
N LYS A 26 -8.41 2.88 11.47
CA LYS A 26 -8.99 3.07 10.12
C LYS A 26 -8.39 4.29 9.43
N GLU A 27 -8.02 5.30 10.21
CA GLU A 27 -7.42 6.56 9.78
C GLU A 27 -5.93 6.40 9.47
N ASN A 28 -5.24 5.50 10.18
CA ASN A 28 -3.84 5.16 9.95
C ASN A 28 -3.62 3.63 9.94
N PRO A 29 -3.99 2.96 8.84
CA PRO A 29 -3.84 1.52 8.73
C PRO A 29 -2.37 1.11 8.63
N VAL A 30 -2.03 -0.10 9.11
CA VAL A 30 -0.70 -0.69 8.90
C VAL A 30 -0.51 -0.96 7.41
N PRO A 31 0.50 -0.37 6.75
CA PRO A 31 0.70 -0.59 5.33
C PRO A 31 1.19 -2.01 5.03
N VAL A 32 0.57 -2.64 4.03
CA VAL A 32 0.98 -3.93 3.49
C VAL A 32 2.14 -3.71 2.51
N LEU A 33 3.21 -4.49 2.66
CA LEU A 33 4.38 -4.45 1.77
C LEU A 33 4.19 -5.38 0.56
N LYS A 34 3.56 -6.53 0.81
CA LYS A 34 3.32 -7.54 -0.21
C LYS A 34 2.03 -8.28 0.12
N ASP A 35 1.21 -8.49 -0.88
CA ASP A 35 0.07 -9.39 -0.84
C ASP A 35 0.31 -10.54 -1.84
N VAL A 36 0.12 -11.77 -1.36
CA VAL A 36 0.27 -12.99 -2.18
C VAL A 36 -1.03 -13.77 -2.12
N GLY A 37 -1.61 -14.05 -3.28
CA GLY A 37 -2.76 -14.94 -3.41
C GLY A 37 -2.37 -16.40 -3.27
N VAL A 38 -3.33 -17.27 -2.97
CA VAL A 38 -3.14 -18.73 -3.02
C VAL A 38 -3.07 -19.20 -4.46
N ASP A 39 -2.04 -20.00 -4.78
CA ASP A 39 -1.75 -20.80 -6.00
C ASP A 39 -1.88 -20.13 -7.38
N GLU A 40 -2.73 -19.11 -7.54
CA GLU A 40 -2.92 -18.27 -8.70
C GLU A 40 -2.45 -16.84 -8.42
N SER A 41 -1.86 -16.20 -9.42
CA SER A 41 -1.54 -14.77 -9.34
C SER A 41 -2.82 -13.96 -9.13
N ILE A 42 -2.82 -13.05 -8.14
CA ILE A 42 -3.91 -12.06 -7.96
C ILE A 42 -3.81 -11.08 -9.13
N ARG A 43 -4.56 -11.37 -10.19
CA ARG A 43 -4.66 -10.54 -11.39
C ARG A 43 -6.02 -9.89 -11.44
N ASP A 44 -6.09 -8.62 -11.82
CA ASP A 44 -7.38 -7.94 -12.03
C ASP A 44 -7.87 -8.23 -13.45
N TYR A 45 -8.27 -9.49 -13.71
CA TYR A 45 -8.84 -9.91 -15.01
C TYR A 45 -8.02 -9.45 -16.23
N ASP A 46 -6.70 -9.68 -16.20
CA ASP A 46 -5.74 -9.29 -17.25
C ASP A 46 -5.58 -7.77 -17.48
N LYS A 47 -6.18 -6.91 -16.65
CA LYS A 47 -5.94 -5.46 -16.69
C LYS A 47 -4.50 -5.09 -16.37
N ASP A 48 -3.75 -6.00 -15.77
CA ASP A 48 -2.32 -5.83 -15.50
C ASP A 48 -1.50 -5.64 -16.79
N TYR A 49 -2.05 -6.00 -17.97
CA TYR A 49 -1.48 -5.71 -19.28
C TYR A 49 -1.91 -4.36 -19.86
N ASP A 50 -2.94 -3.72 -19.29
CA ASP A 50 -3.39 -2.39 -19.69
C ASP A 50 -2.49 -1.31 -19.07
N LYS A 51 -1.80 -0.56 -19.92
CA LYS A 51 -0.84 0.46 -19.48
C LYS A 51 -1.51 1.58 -18.66
N ALA A 52 -2.70 2.03 -19.04
CA ALA A 52 -3.38 3.12 -18.34
C ALA A 52 -3.84 2.69 -16.95
N TYR A 53 -4.32 1.44 -16.83
CA TYR A 53 -4.61 0.81 -15.55
C TYR A 53 -3.34 0.73 -14.69
N MET A 54 -2.24 0.19 -15.21
CA MET A 54 -0.98 0.08 -14.46
C MET A 54 -0.41 1.44 -14.04
N ASP A 55 -0.46 2.46 -14.91
CA ASP A 55 -0.02 3.82 -14.56
C ASP A 55 -0.86 4.39 -13.39
N SER A 56 -2.17 4.16 -13.39
CA SER A 56 -3.04 4.57 -12.28
C SER A 56 -2.75 3.79 -11.00
N PHE A 57 -2.55 2.47 -11.10
CA PHE A 57 -2.18 1.60 -9.99
C PHE A 57 -0.85 2.05 -9.34
N TYR A 58 0.19 2.32 -10.13
CA TYR A 58 1.46 2.82 -9.61
C TYR A 58 1.31 4.18 -8.93
N ARG A 59 0.56 5.11 -9.55
CA ARG A 59 0.29 6.43 -8.97
C ARG A 59 -0.42 6.33 -7.62
N GLU A 60 -1.43 5.46 -7.51
CA GLU A 60 -2.14 5.24 -6.25
C GLU A 60 -1.22 4.68 -5.16
N ASN A 61 -0.34 3.74 -5.50
CA ASN A 61 0.63 3.19 -4.55
C ASN A 61 1.60 4.26 -4.02
N VAL A 62 2.09 5.14 -4.91
CA VAL A 62 2.92 6.29 -4.50
C VAL A 62 2.14 7.22 -3.56
N VAL A 63 0.89 7.55 -3.88
CA VAL A 63 0.04 8.40 -3.02
C VAL A 63 -0.18 7.76 -1.66
N ARG A 64 -0.46 6.45 -1.59
CA ARG A 64 -0.62 5.72 -0.33
C ARG A 64 0.66 5.74 0.50
N TYR A 65 1.81 5.53 -0.13
CA TYR A 65 3.11 5.63 0.56
C TYR A 65 3.33 7.04 1.14
N LEU A 66 3.16 8.08 0.33
CA LEU A 66 3.32 9.47 0.79
C LEU A 66 2.34 9.84 1.90
N LYS A 67 1.12 9.29 1.87
CA LYS A 67 0.09 9.59 2.88
C LYS A 67 0.33 8.87 4.20
N TYR A 68 0.68 7.59 4.17
CA TYR A 68 0.68 6.74 5.37
C TYR A 68 2.08 6.40 5.89
N LYS A 69 3.11 6.34 5.03
CA LYS A 69 4.49 6.04 5.46
C LYS A 69 5.34 7.27 5.70
N MET A 70 5.08 8.34 4.95
CA MET A 70 5.88 9.55 5.08
C MET A 70 5.28 10.49 6.12
N SER A 71 6.06 10.82 7.15
CA SER A 71 5.64 11.81 8.13
C SER A 71 5.49 13.18 7.47
N LYS A 72 4.58 14.02 8.02
CA LYS A 72 4.36 15.38 7.52
C LYS A 72 5.64 16.24 7.58
N SER A 73 6.49 16.02 8.58
CA SER A 73 7.77 16.73 8.71
C SER A 73 8.74 16.31 7.61
N GLU A 74 8.87 15.01 7.35
CA GLU A 74 9.72 14.49 6.28
C GLU A 74 9.24 14.93 4.90
N PHE A 75 7.92 14.91 4.66
CA PHE A 75 7.33 15.40 3.42
C PHE A 75 7.65 16.87 3.19
N LYS A 76 7.45 17.73 4.20
CA LYS A 76 7.79 19.16 4.12
C LYS A 76 9.28 19.35 3.82
N ARG A 77 10.16 18.64 4.54
CA ARG A 77 11.62 18.71 4.32
C ARG A 77 12.02 18.37 2.89
N ARG A 78 11.44 17.32 2.30
CA ARG A 78 11.82 16.83 0.96
C ARG A 78 11.23 17.64 -0.19
N PHE A 79 10.01 18.18 -0.03
CA PHE A 79 9.22 18.68 -1.15
C PHE A 79 8.75 20.13 -1.02
N LYS A 80 8.73 20.72 0.17
CA LYS A 80 8.34 22.14 0.36
C LYS A 80 9.51 23.10 0.51
N ASN A 81 10.71 22.59 0.80
CA ASN A 81 11.93 23.38 0.94
C ASN A 81 12.83 23.31 -0.30
N LYS A 82 12.30 22.83 -1.42
CA LYS A 82 12.98 22.89 -2.72
C LYS A 82 12.43 24.09 -3.45
N GLU A 83 13.18 25.19 -3.40
CA GLU A 83 13.07 26.30 -4.36
C GLU A 83 13.37 25.81 -5.78
#